data_AF-A0A505HU03-F1
#
_entry.id   AF-A0A505HU03-F1
#
_cell.length_a   1.000
_cell.length_b   1.000
_cell.length_c   1.000
_cell.angle_alpha   90.00
_cell.angle_beta   90.00
_cell.angle_gamma   90.00
#
_symmetry.space_group_name_H-M   'P 1'
#
loop_
_entity.id
_entity.type
_entity.pdbx_description
1 polymer ?
#
loop_
_entity_poly.entity_id
_entity_poly.type
_entity_poly.pdbx_seq_one_letter_code
_entity_poly.pdbx_strand_id
1 'polypeptide(L)'
;MAAAVSQSEPSGSQNISALLETLTTCLNSTGSSLPKTKRDAPSDVSIEPPQDGISLLDTKSDLLLSYMQNLVFLVIFQLRGLKSSADKDAETNDSLPDDIVKKLVELRVYLDRGVRPLEGRLKYQVDKVIKAAEDAERAERGAAAPKKSKKAKKSARDEESGSDEG
;
A
#
# COMPACT_ATOMS: atom_id res chain seq x y z
N MET A 1 -40.04 40.73 -34.28
CA MET A 1 -39.95 39.82 -33.13
C MET A 1 -39.15 38.59 -33.53
N ALA A 2 -37.98 38.39 -32.91
CA ALA A 2 -37.31 37.12 -32.64
C ALA A 2 -35.87 37.48 -32.27
N ALA A 3 -35.64 37.66 -30.97
CA ALA A 3 -34.33 38.00 -30.41
C ALA A 3 -33.38 36.82 -30.59
N ALA A 4 -32.22 37.07 -31.22
CA ALA A 4 -31.10 36.16 -31.23
C ALA A 4 -30.55 36.04 -29.80
N VAL A 5 -30.76 34.89 -29.18
CA VAL A 5 -30.12 34.53 -27.91
C VAL A 5 -28.64 34.30 -28.20
N SER A 6 -27.83 35.30 -27.90
CA SER A 6 -26.38 35.15 -27.73
C SER A 6 -26.15 34.19 -26.57
N GLN A 7 -25.79 32.94 -26.87
CA GLN A 7 -25.18 32.05 -25.90
C GLN A 7 -23.84 32.67 -25.50
N SER A 8 -23.81 33.31 -24.34
CA SER A 8 -22.60 33.66 -23.65
C SER A 8 -21.89 32.36 -23.24
N GLU A 9 -20.60 32.25 -23.53
CA GLU A 9 -19.73 31.35 -22.79
C GLU A 9 -19.38 32.01 -21.44
N PRO A 10 -19.78 31.43 -20.30
CA PRO A 10 -18.98 31.57 -19.10
C PRO A 10 -18.93 30.23 -18.37
N SER A 11 -17.90 29.41 -18.59
CA SER A 11 -17.81 28.16 -17.84
C SER A 11 -16.38 27.70 -17.54
N GLY A 12 -15.38 28.06 -18.33
CA GLY A 12 -13.99 27.64 -18.07
C GLY A 12 -13.44 28.05 -16.71
N SER A 13 -13.64 29.31 -16.30
CA SER A 13 -13.08 29.87 -15.06
C SER A 13 -13.82 29.43 -13.79
N GLN A 14 -15.16 29.32 -13.85
CA GLN A 14 -15.98 28.84 -12.73
C GLN A 14 -15.65 27.38 -12.37
N ASN A 15 -15.38 26.55 -13.39
CA ASN A 15 -14.98 25.16 -13.19
C ASN A 15 -13.61 25.02 -12.51
N ILE A 16 -12.64 25.88 -12.86
CA ILE A 16 -11.30 25.85 -12.25
C ILE A 16 -11.36 26.28 -10.79
N SER A 17 -12.13 27.32 -10.47
CA SER A 17 -12.32 27.77 -9.07
C SER A 17 -12.93 26.67 -8.21
N ALA A 18 -14.00 26.02 -8.70
CA ALA A 18 -14.64 24.90 -8.00
C ALA A 18 -13.69 23.70 -7.84
N LEU A 19 -12.84 23.42 -8.83
CA LEU A 19 -11.86 22.33 -8.77
C LEU A 19 -10.74 22.62 -7.75
N LEU A 20 -10.28 23.87 -7.69
CA LEU A 20 -9.29 24.31 -6.70
C LEU A 20 -9.84 24.30 -5.28
N GLU A 21 -11.10 24.73 -5.09
CA GLU A 21 -11.80 24.61 -3.81
C GLU A 21 -11.92 23.14 -3.41
N THR A 22 -12.37 22.27 -4.33
CA THR A 22 -12.48 20.83 -4.08
C THR A 22 -11.13 20.23 -3.69
N LEU A 23 -10.04 20.58 -4.39
CA LEU A 23 -8.69 20.10 -4.09
C LEU A 23 -8.23 20.60 -2.71
N THR A 24 -8.51 21.86 -2.38
CA THR A 24 -8.19 22.45 -1.08
C THR A 24 -8.96 21.76 0.06
N THR A 25 -10.26 21.53 -0.13
CA THR A 25 -11.10 20.79 0.83
C THR A 25 -10.59 19.37 1.00
N CYS A 26 -10.22 18.69 -0.09
CA CYS A 26 -9.70 17.33 -0.04
C CYS A 26 -8.36 17.25 0.72
N LEU A 27 -7.44 18.19 0.48
CA LEU A 27 -6.18 18.27 1.22
C LEU A 27 -6.39 18.56 2.70
N ASN A 28 -7.27 19.51 3.03
CA ASN A 28 -7.59 19.84 4.42
C ASN A 28 -8.29 18.68 5.16
N SER A 29 -9.18 17.94 4.48
CA SER A 29 -9.85 16.77 5.05
C SER A 29 -8.95 15.54 5.13
N THR A 30 -7.91 15.45 4.30
CA THR A 30 -6.97 14.31 4.33
C THR A 30 -6.23 14.26 5.68
N GLY A 31 -5.90 15.42 6.26
CA GLY A 31 -5.27 15.51 7.57
C GLY A 31 -6.06 14.83 8.70
N SER A 32 -7.40 14.90 8.66
CA SER A 32 -8.27 14.26 9.65
C SER A 32 -8.60 12.80 9.32
N SER A 33 -8.37 12.36 8.08
CA SER A 33 -8.54 10.96 7.67
C SER A 33 -7.32 10.08 7.98
N LEU A 34 -6.17 10.69 8.27
CA LEU A 34 -4.98 9.97 8.67
C LEU A 34 -5.14 9.43 10.11
N PRO A 35 -4.64 8.22 10.41
CA PRO A 35 -4.64 7.69 11.76
C PRO A 35 -3.93 8.65 12.74
N LYS A 36 -4.30 8.59 14.01
CA LYS A 36 -3.71 9.50 15.00
C LYS A 36 -2.21 9.22 15.13
N THR A 37 -1.44 10.27 15.41
CA THR A 37 0.01 10.17 15.64
C THR A 37 0.35 9.43 16.94
N LYS A 38 -0.58 9.40 17.91
CA LYS A 38 -0.40 8.70 19.19
C LYS A 38 -1.54 7.71 19.43
N ARG A 39 -1.19 6.57 20.01
CA ARG A 39 -2.17 5.57 20.46
C ARG A 39 -2.68 5.95 21.84
N ASP A 40 -3.86 6.55 21.92
CA ASP A 40 -4.50 6.88 23.20
C ASP A 40 -5.30 5.68 23.78
N ALA A 41 -5.70 4.73 22.92
CA ALA A 41 -6.43 3.52 23.29
C ALA A 41 -5.89 2.27 22.57
N PRO A 42 -5.97 1.06 23.14
CA PRO A 42 -5.45 -0.17 22.51
C PRO A 42 -6.12 -0.52 21.17
N SER A 43 -7.31 0.02 20.89
CA SER A 43 -8.02 -0.09 19.62
C SER A 43 -7.65 0.98 18.58
N ASP A 44 -6.90 2.02 18.97
CA ASP A 44 -6.48 3.08 18.05
C ASP A 44 -5.34 2.60 17.16
N VAL A 45 -5.51 2.79 15.85
CA VAL A 45 -4.45 2.62 14.86
C VAL A 45 -3.58 3.88 14.94
N SER A 46 -2.33 3.72 15.38
CA SER A 46 -1.35 4.81 15.51
C SER A 46 -0.33 4.74 14.38
N ILE A 47 0.12 5.91 13.92
CA ILE A 47 1.21 6.08 12.93
C ILE A 47 2.59 6.01 13.59
N GLU A 48 2.69 5.98 14.93
CA GLU A 48 4.02 5.90 15.57
C GLU A 48 4.79 4.64 15.10
N PRO A 49 6.01 4.81 14.55
CA PRO A 49 6.84 3.69 14.13
C PRO A 49 7.07 2.74 15.32
N PRO A 50 7.10 1.42 15.10
CA PRO A 50 7.56 0.48 16.13
C PRO A 50 8.92 0.91 16.70
N GLN A 51 9.15 0.71 18.00
CA GLN A 51 10.38 1.14 18.70
C GLN A 51 11.69 0.68 18.02
N ASP A 52 11.63 -0.40 17.22
CA ASP A 52 12.79 -1.01 16.56
C ASP A 52 12.86 -0.80 15.04
N GLY A 53 12.09 0.14 14.44
CA GLY A 53 12.31 0.50 13.04
C GLY A 53 11.23 1.34 12.36
N ILE A 54 11.56 1.90 11.19
CA ILE A 54 10.61 2.55 10.30
C ILE A 54 9.63 1.52 9.72
N SER A 55 8.32 1.73 9.90
CA SER A 55 7.33 0.85 9.30
C SER A 55 7.37 0.99 7.78
N LEU A 56 7.22 -0.13 7.07
CA LEU A 56 6.99 -0.10 5.62
C LEU A 56 5.73 0.72 5.29
N LEU A 57 4.77 0.77 6.21
CA LEU A 57 3.56 1.58 6.05
C LEU A 57 3.86 3.08 6.12
N ASP A 58 4.72 3.51 7.05
CA ASP A 58 5.08 4.92 7.23
C ASP A 58 5.85 5.42 6.01
N THR A 59 6.86 4.66 5.59
CA THR A 59 7.64 4.98 4.39
C THR A 59 6.77 5.02 3.12
N LYS A 60 5.81 4.10 2.98
CA LYS A 60 4.85 4.14 1.87
C LYS A 60 3.97 5.40 1.93
N SER A 61 3.51 5.77 3.11
CA SER A 61 2.65 6.93 3.32
C SER A 61 3.40 8.24 3.01
N ASP A 62 4.64 8.38 3.49
CA ASP A 62 5.50 9.53 3.20
C ASP A 62 5.82 9.66 1.71
N LEU A 63 6.06 8.53 1.03
CA LEU A 63 6.35 8.50 -0.39
C LEU A 63 5.13 8.87 -1.23
N LEU A 64 3.94 8.39 -0.85
CA LEU A 64 2.67 8.76 -1.48
C LEU A 64 2.33 10.23 -1.25
N LEU A 65 2.56 10.75 -0.03
CA LEU A 65 2.33 12.16 0.29
C LEU A 65 3.26 13.05 -0.54
N SER A 66 4.54 12.69 -0.63
CA SER A 66 5.52 13.37 -1.48
C SER A 66 5.10 13.35 -2.95
N TYR A 67 4.56 12.23 -3.44
CA TYR A 67 4.05 12.13 -4.81
C TYR A 67 2.86 13.05 -5.05
N MET A 68 1.88 13.05 -4.14
CA MET A 68 0.71 13.93 -4.21
C MET A 68 1.11 15.41 -4.18
N GLN A 69 2.06 15.79 -3.32
CA GLN A 69 2.56 17.16 -3.23
C GLN A 69 3.17 17.63 -4.56
N ASN A 70 4.03 16.82 -5.19
CA ASN A 70 4.63 17.14 -6.48
C ASN A 70 3.59 17.19 -7.61
N LEU A 71 2.55 16.36 -7.54
CA LEU A 71 1.44 16.37 -8.48
C LEU A 71 0.61 17.67 -8.34
N VAL A 72 0.31 18.08 -7.11
CA VAL A 72 -0.38 19.35 -6.83
C VAL A 72 0.48 20.53 -7.31
N PHE A 73 1.79 20.50 -7.08
CA PHE A 73 2.68 21.53 -7.65
C PHE A 73 2.58 21.59 -9.17
N LEU A 74 2.65 20.45 -9.86
CA LEU A 74 2.50 20.40 -11.31
C LEU A 74 1.14 20.95 -11.79
N VAL A 75 0.06 20.66 -11.07
CA VAL A 75 -1.28 21.23 -11.35
C VAL A 75 -1.28 22.75 -11.15
N ILE A 76 -0.72 23.26 -10.06
CA ILE A 76 -0.61 24.70 -9.81
C ILE A 76 0.25 25.38 -10.88
N PHE A 77 1.34 24.76 -11.32
CA PHE A 77 2.15 25.26 -12.44
C PHE A 77 1.30 25.40 -13.70
N GLN A 78 0.60 24.33 -14.10
CA GLN A 78 -0.27 24.38 -15.29
C GLN A 78 -1.40 25.41 -15.19
N LEU A 79 -1.93 25.66 -13.97
CA LEU A 79 -3.00 26.64 -13.75
C LEU A 79 -2.49 28.09 -13.66
N ARG A 80 -1.32 28.31 -13.05
CA ARG A 80 -0.75 29.64 -12.78
C ARG A 80 -0.07 30.26 -13.99
N GLY A 81 0.26 29.44 -14.98
CA GLY A 81 0.61 29.94 -16.29
C GLY A 81 1.12 28.83 -17.19
N LEU A 82 1.13 29.16 -18.49
CA LEU A 82 2.20 28.74 -19.39
C LEU A 82 1.92 27.46 -20.22
N LYS A 83 0.93 27.59 -21.11
CA LYS A 83 1.17 27.37 -22.56
C LYS A 83 1.84 28.61 -23.23
N SER A 84 1.95 29.72 -22.53
CA SER A 84 2.96 30.75 -22.86
C SER A 84 4.33 30.14 -22.54
N SER A 85 5.26 29.88 -23.42
CA SER A 85 5.44 30.42 -24.74
C SER A 85 6.12 29.38 -25.60
N ALA A 86 5.76 29.35 -26.88
CA ALA A 86 6.60 28.82 -27.94
C ALA A 86 7.80 29.76 -28.20
N ASP A 87 8.30 30.44 -27.17
CA ASP A 87 9.28 31.51 -27.28
C ASP A 87 10.42 31.26 -26.32
N LYS A 88 11.60 31.22 -26.92
CA LYS A 88 12.80 30.49 -26.49
C LYS A 88 13.74 31.35 -25.63
N ASP A 89 13.22 32.32 -24.87
CA ASP A 89 14.06 33.41 -24.36
C ASP A 89 13.95 33.64 -22.83
N ALA A 90 13.69 32.60 -22.02
CA ALA A 90 13.69 32.70 -20.55
C ALA A 90 14.39 31.52 -19.85
N GLU A 91 15.71 31.42 -20.06
CA GLU A 91 16.70 30.45 -19.53
C GLU A 91 16.78 30.28 -17.99
N THR A 92 15.78 30.66 -17.20
CA THR A 92 15.84 30.58 -15.72
C THR A 92 14.63 29.96 -15.02
N ASN A 93 13.49 29.75 -15.69
CA ASN A 93 12.31 29.11 -15.07
C ASN A 93 11.80 27.85 -15.77
N ASP A 94 12.30 27.52 -16.96
CA ASP A 94 11.87 26.31 -17.70
C ASP A 94 12.35 24.99 -17.07
N SER A 95 13.36 25.01 -16.20
CA SER A 95 13.86 23.79 -15.56
C SER A 95 12.96 23.26 -14.45
N LEU A 96 12.19 24.15 -13.80
CA LEU A 96 11.40 23.80 -12.61
C LEU A 96 10.25 22.81 -12.89
N PRO A 97 9.43 22.96 -13.95
CA PRO A 97 8.42 21.96 -14.30
C PRO A 97 9.06 20.62 -14.70
N ASP A 98 10.15 20.65 -15.46
CA ASP A 98 10.89 19.45 -15.83
C ASP A 98 11.47 18.72 -14.62
N ASP A 99 11.95 19.45 -13.61
CA ASP A 99 12.47 18.88 -12.38
C ASP A 99 11.37 18.28 -11.51
N ILE A 100 10.16 18.87 -11.48
CA ILE A 100 8.99 18.28 -10.81
C ILE A 100 8.58 16.97 -11.51
N VAL A 101 8.58 16.94 -12.84
CA VAL A 101 8.28 15.72 -13.61
C VAL A 101 9.33 14.64 -13.34
N LYS A 102 10.62 14.98 -13.35
CA LYS A 102 11.70 14.04 -12.98
C LYS A 102 11.48 13.50 -11.56
N LYS A 103 11.09 14.35 -10.60
CA LYS A 103 10.84 13.92 -9.23
C LYS A 103 9.63 12.99 -9.13
N LEU A 104 8.55 13.26 -9.87
CA LEU A 104 7.40 12.36 -9.96
C LEU A 104 7.78 10.98 -10.50
N VAL A 105 8.62 10.92 -11.54
CA VAL A 105 9.13 9.66 -12.08
C VAL A 105 9.99 8.92 -11.06
N GLU A 106 10.87 9.63 -10.34
CA GLU A 106 11.70 9.05 -9.28
C GLU A 106 10.83 8.44 -8.17
N LEU A 107 9.85 9.19 -7.66
CA LEU A 107 8.90 8.73 -6.64
C LEU A 107 8.09 7.52 -7.14
N ARG A 108 7.71 7.51 -8.41
CA ARG A 108 7.03 6.37 -9.03
C ARG A 108 7.91 5.13 -9.06
N VAL A 109 9.19 5.28 -9.39
CA VAL A 109 10.16 4.17 -9.38
C VAL A 109 10.33 3.62 -7.97
N TYR A 110 10.39 4.46 -6.93
CA TYR A 110 10.44 3.99 -5.54
C TYR A 110 9.20 3.19 -5.14
N LEU A 111 8.01 3.59 -5.58
CA LEU A 111 6.79 2.82 -5.32
C LEU A 111 6.83 1.46 -6.02
N ASP A 112 7.17 1.46 -7.31
CA ASP A 112 7.06 0.25 -8.14
C ASP A 112 8.21 -0.74 -7.92
N ARG A 113 9.44 -0.26 -7.69
CA ARG A 113 10.63 -1.10 -7.50
C ARG A 113 11.12 -1.18 -6.05
N GLY A 114 10.70 -0.27 -5.17
CA GLY A 114 11.06 -0.30 -3.75
C GLY A 114 9.95 -0.90 -2.90
N VAL A 115 8.81 -0.22 -2.80
CA VAL A 115 7.72 -0.58 -1.88
C VAL A 115 7.03 -1.88 -2.30
N ARG A 116 6.63 -2.02 -3.57
CA ARG A 116 5.87 -3.22 -4.03
C ARG A 116 6.58 -4.56 -3.76
N PRO A 117 7.90 -4.73 -4.05
CA PRO A 117 8.58 -5.98 -3.70
C PRO A 117 8.62 -6.27 -2.20
N LEU A 118 8.76 -5.22 -1.37
CA LEU A 118 8.76 -5.36 0.09
C LEU A 118 7.39 -5.79 0.60
N GLU A 119 6.30 -5.23 0.06
CA GLU A 119 4.93 -5.65 0.38
C GLU A 119 4.70 -7.12 0.01
N GLY A 120 5.20 -7.57 -1.15
CA GLY A 120 5.10 -8.96 -1.56
C GLY A 120 5.80 -9.92 -0.58
N ARG A 121 7.00 -9.56 -0.12
CA ARG A 121 7.75 -10.33 0.88
C ARG A 121 7.06 -10.32 2.24
N LEU A 122 6.55 -9.18 2.67
CA LEU A 122 5.85 -9.03 3.94
C LEU A 122 4.56 -9.86 3.94
N LYS A 123 3.78 -9.80 2.85
CA LYS A 123 2.60 -10.64 2.67
C LYS A 123 2.94 -12.13 2.80
N TYR A 124 3.99 -12.58 2.11
CA TYR A 124 4.42 -13.98 2.22
C TYR A 124 4.77 -14.38 3.66
N GLN A 125 5.46 -13.52 4.41
CA GLN A 125 5.79 -13.78 5.81
C GLN A 125 4.54 -13.88 6.67
N VAL A 126 3.58 -12.96 6.49
CA VAL A 126 2.28 -12.99 7.20
C VAL A 126 1.52 -14.27 6.86
N ASP A 127 1.37 -14.61 5.58
CA ASP A 127 0.67 -15.81 5.12
C ASP A 127 1.32 -17.08 5.69
N LYS A 128 2.65 -17.13 5.79
CA LYS A 128 3.38 -18.26 6.39
C LYS A 128 3.10 -18.40 7.89
N VAL A 129 3.06 -17.30 8.63
CA VAL A 129 2.76 -17.30 10.07
C VAL A 129 1.30 -17.71 10.32
N ILE A 130 0.36 -17.19 9.53
CA ILE A 130 -1.06 -17.57 9.60
C ILE A 130 -1.21 -19.07 9.36
N LYS A 131 -0.59 -19.58 8.28
CA LYS A 131 -0.65 -21.01 7.96
C LYS A 131 -0.06 -21.88 9.08
N ALA A 132 1.07 -21.46 9.66
CA ALA A 132 1.68 -22.19 10.78
C ALA A 132 0.77 -22.19 12.03
N ALA A 133 0.07 -21.09 12.30
CA ALA A 133 -0.89 -21.01 13.40
C ALA A 133 -2.11 -21.91 13.16
N GLU A 134 -2.66 -21.91 11.94
CA GLU A 134 -3.76 -22.81 11.55
C GLU A 134 -3.35 -24.29 11.63
N ASP A 135 -2.15 -24.64 11.18
CA ASP A 135 -1.61 -25.99 11.25
C ASP A 135 -1.39 -26.44 12.70
N ALA A 136 -0.92 -25.54 13.58
CA ALA A 136 -0.78 -25.81 15.01
C ALA A 136 -2.14 -26.04 15.69
N GLU A 137 -3.13 -25.19 15.43
CA GLU A 137 -4.49 -25.36 15.96
C GLU A 137 -5.11 -26.68 15.50
N ARG A 138 -4.88 -27.06 14.24
CA ARG A 138 -5.36 -28.32 13.68
C ARG A 138 -4.67 -29.53 14.32
N ALA A 139 -3.37 -29.44 14.60
CA ALA A 139 -2.62 -30.50 15.28
C ALA A 139 -3.13 -30.71 16.72
N GLU A 140 -3.41 -29.62 17.45
CA GLU A 140 -4.00 -29.70 18.79
C GLU A 140 -5.41 -30.34 18.77
N ARG A 141 -6.26 -29.94 17.82
CA ARG A 141 -7.59 -30.55 17.64
C ARG A 141 -7.54 -32.02 17.20
N GLY A 142 -6.55 -32.41 16.38
CA GLY A 142 -6.35 -33.78 15.90
C GLY A 142 -5.75 -34.74 16.95
N ALA A 143 -4.93 -34.22 17.86
CA ALA A 143 -4.36 -35.00 18.97
C ALA A 143 -5.39 -35.36 20.05
N ALA A 144 -6.53 -34.66 20.10
CA ALA A 144 -7.63 -34.94 21.02
C ALA A 144 -8.55 -36.11 20.57
N ALA A 145 -8.35 -36.70 19.38
CA ALA A 145 -9.11 -37.86 18.94
C ALA A 145 -8.44 -39.17 19.45
N PRO A 146 -9.16 -40.06 20.17
CA PRO A 146 -8.54 -41.23 20.79
C PRO A 146 -8.14 -42.26 19.71
N LYS A 147 -6.84 -42.54 19.63
CA LYS A 147 -6.31 -43.64 18.81
C LYS A 147 -6.83 -44.98 19.37
N LYS A 148 -7.85 -45.58 18.73
CA LYS A 148 -8.20 -46.99 18.93
C LYS A 148 -7.03 -47.86 18.48
N SER A 149 -6.24 -48.33 19.43
CA SER A 149 -5.15 -49.27 19.22
C SER A 149 -5.70 -50.62 18.74
N LYS A 150 -5.40 -50.99 17.49
CA LYS A 150 -5.50 -52.39 17.02
C LYS A 150 -4.39 -53.19 17.72
N LYS A 151 -4.72 -53.79 18.87
CA LYS A 151 -3.87 -54.76 19.56
C LYS A 151 -3.86 -56.05 18.74
N ALA A 152 -2.80 -56.24 17.95
CA ALA A 152 -2.52 -57.48 17.26
C ALA A 152 -2.35 -58.62 18.28
N LYS A 153 -3.10 -59.69 18.07
CA LYS A 153 -3.14 -60.95 18.81
C LYS A 153 -1.78 -61.64 18.71
N LYS A 154 -1.03 -61.74 19.82
CA LYS A 154 0.22 -62.53 19.91
C LYS A 154 0.19 -63.41 21.16
N SER A 155 -0.25 -64.65 20.97
CA SER A 155 0.00 -65.85 21.78
C SER A 155 -0.64 -67.02 20.99
N ALA A 156 -0.05 -68.18 20.76
CA ALA A 156 1.11 -68.86 21.32
C ALA A 156 1.59 -69.91 20.30
N ARG A 157 2.88 -70.24 20.32
CA ARG A 157 3.47 -71.60 20.27
C ARG A 157 4.95 -71.50 19.92
N ASP A 158 5.76 -71.60 20.96
CA ASP A 158 7.07 -72.25 20.89
C ASP A 158 6.87 -73.71 20.50
N GLU A 159 7.71 -74.24 19.59
CA GLU A 159 8.51 -75.46 19.74
C GLU A 159 9.45 -75.59 18.53
N GLU A 160 10.73 -75.33 18.79
CA GLU A 160 11.91 -76.15 18.46
C GLU A 160 11.96 -76.93 17.13
N SER A 161 13.00 -76.68 16.31
CA SER A 161 14.00 -77.69 15.89
C SER A 161 14.80 -77.28 14.63
N GLY A 162 16.10 -77.00 14.84
CA GLY A 162 17.27 -77.58 14.14
C GLY A 162 17.44 -77.63 12.61
N SER A 163 18.66 -77.20 12.20
CA SER A 163 19.47 -77.58 11.01
C SER A 163 19.15 -76.82 9.70
N ASP A 164 20.00 -75.93 9.18
CA ASP A 164 21.37 -76.04 8.60
C ASP A 164 21.42 -76.52 7.13
N GLU A 165 22.35 -75.91 6.40
CA GLU A 165 22.93 -76.21 5.08
C GLU A 165 22.25 -75.72 3.79
N GLY A 166 23.06 -75.04 2.95
CA GLY A 166 22.89 -74.95 1.50
C GLY A 166 23.13 -73.60 0.87
#